data_AF-A0A2M9MN36-F1
#
_entry.id   AF-A0A2M9MN36-F1
#
_cell.length_a   1.000
_cell.length_b   1.000
_cell.length_c   1.000
_cell.angle_alpha   90.00
_cell.angle_beta   90.00
_cell.angle_gamma   90.00
#
_symmetry.space_group_name_H-M   'P 1'
#
loop_
_entity.id
_entity.type
_entity.pdbx_description
1 polymer ?
#
loop_
_entity_poly.entity_id
_entity_poly.type
_entity_poly.pdbx_seq_one_letter_code
_entity_poly.pdbx_strand_id
1 'polypeptide(L)'
;MNCIFIDPYTLAYPSDYEKISINEFENYLDNILLWRQLKDVPLSNVVISKQTSDILMDHNNYPYWDSLKNALLKTGLSTFYQPRDIIGVIEGFLQQPSFDETFNLVDILVDNVAIFPNDHLERRPPMYSEEYKKIVIVLSLMNITLNKGKQSYFVTRDSIKEIMVQGEIHECEFTNDESFDLEYPIKIDDTVYSYTHLSELITNINVVKSWENATTITEYYELMNLFIKQRLISSNLDISEIPNWRFGHHFLDTCRELGFYHEESKIKTLLRSCADTILNQNLTNTHALRKDESGNSPQVTREKDKAWRRDIDYEYHLHYWQTSNGPELAAVVVHNNMDIPA
;
A
#
# COMPACT_ATOMS: atom_id res chain seq x y z
N MET A 1 -11.41 -1.47 -1.74
CA MET A 1 -10.17 -1.18 -2.48
C MET A 1 -9.70 0.20 -2.06
N ASN A 2 -8.48 0.28 -1.53
CA ASN A 2 -7.79 1.51 -1.18
C ASN A 2 -7.47 2.31 -2.44
N CYS A 3 -7.17 3.60 -2.31
CA CYS A 3 -6.78 4.45 -3.43
C CYS A 3 -5.47 5.17 -3.14
N ILE A 4 -4.54 5.14 -4.09
CA ILE A 4 -3.24 5.78 -4.02
C ILE A 4 -3.23 6.89 -5.06
N PHE A 5 -3.27 8.13 -4.60
CA PHE A 5 -3.25 9.31 -5.42
C PHE A 5 -1.81 9.74 -5.67
N ILE A 6 -1.44 9.89 -6.94
CA ILE A 6 -0.10 10.33 -7.33
C ILE A 6 -0.16 11.80 -7.73
N ASP A 7 0.61 12.63 -7.02
CA ASP A 7 0.89 14.00 -7.41
C ASP A 7 1.65 14.03 -8.77
N PRO A 8 1.22 14.83 -9.77
CA PRO A 8 2.00 15.04 -11.00
C PRO A 8 3.46 15.42 -10.74
N TYR A 9 3.71 16.15 -9.65
CA TYR A 9 5.07 16.53 -9.26
C TYR A 9 5.92 15.33 -8.82
N THR A 10 5.34 14.18 -8.49
CA THR A 10 6.12 12.93 -8.28
C THR A 10 6.73 12.45 -9.60
N LEU A 11 5.99 12.55 -10.70
CA LEU A 11 6.37 12.04 -12.02
C LEU A 11 7.28 13.01 -12.78
N ALA A 12 7.25 14.29 -12.44
CA ALA A 12 7.94 15.35 -13.15
C ALA A 12 9.47 15.16 -13.21
N TYR A 13 9.98 14.88 -14.41
CA TYR A 13 11.40 14.79 -14.71
C TYR A 13 12.07 16.14 -14.48
N PRO A 14 13.13 16.21 -13.65
CA PRO A 14 13.88 17.44 -13.44
C PRO A 14 14.71 17.75 -14.69
N SER A 15 14.10 18.46 -15.65
CA SER A 15 14.73 18.83 -16.93
C SER A 15 15.96 19.72 -16.74
N ASP A 16 16.00 20.47 -15.64
CA ASP A 16 17.15 21.26 -15.20
C ASP A 16 18.15 20.39 -14.41
N TYR A 17 18.42 19.16 -14.87
CA TYR A 17 19.31 18.21 -14.18
C TYR A 17 20.73 18.76 -13.97
N GLU A 18 21.14 19.77 -14.75
CA GLU A 18 22.43 20.46 -14.62
C GLU A 18 22.47 21.45 -13.43
N LYS A 19 21.31 21.85 -12.90
CA LYS A 19 21.18 22.78 -11.76
C LYS A 19 20.97 22.06 -10.42
N ILE A 20 20.59 20.79 -10.45
CA ILE A 20 20.46 19.95 -9.25
C ILE A 20 21.72 19.10 -9.06
N SER A 21 21.91 18.59 -7.85
CA SER A 21 22.98 17.64 -7.59
C SER A 21 22.72 16.30 -8.28
N ILE A 22 23.79 15.59 -8.62
CA ILE A 22 23.70 14.23 -9.18
C ILE A 22 22.91 13.31 -8.25
N ASN A 23 23.12 13.44 -6.94
CA ASN A 23 22.42 12.66 -5.92
C ASN A 23 20.91 12.92 -5.90
N GLU A 24 20.47 14.17 -6.07
CA GLU A 24 19.04 14.50 -6.19
C GLU A 24 18.43 13.90 -7.46
N PHE A 25 19.18 13.90 -8.57
CA PHE A 25 18.72 13.28 -9.80
C PHE A 25 18.63 11.76 -9.69
N GLU A 26 19.63 11.13 -9.09
CA GLU A 26 19.67 9.70 -8.81
C GLU A 26 18.51 9.27 -7.89
N ASN A 27 18.28 10.01 -6.80
CA ASN A 27 17.15 9.78 -5.90
C ASN A 27 15.80 9.85 -6.63
N TYR A 28 15.63 10.75 -7.60
CA TYR A 28 14.42 10.78 -8.43
C TYR A 28 14.28 9.51 -9.27
N LEU A 29 15.35 9.06 -9.93
CA LEU A 29 15.34 7.85 -10.76
C LEU A 29 15.02 6.60 -9.94
N ASP A 30 15.66 6.45 -8.78
CA ASP A 30 15.40 5.36 -7.84
C ASP A 30 13.95 5.35 -7.39
N ASN A 31 13.43 6.49 -6.94
CA ASN A 31 12.05 6.60 -6.49
C ASN A 31 11.06 6.25 -7.60
N ILE A 32 11.26 6.76 -8.83
CA ILE A 32 10.39 6.41 -9.97
C ILE A 32 10.39 4.91 -10.21
N LEU A 33 11.55 4.27 -10.26
CA LEU A 33 11.63 2.82 -10.47
C LEU A 33 10.98 2.02 -9.34
N LEU A 34 11.11 2.47 -8.09
CA LEU A 34 10.43 1.86 -6.95
C LEU A 34 8.91 2.00 -7.07
N TRP A 35 8.40 3.16 -7.49
CA TRP A 35 6.97 3.39 -7.65
C TRP A 35 6.29 2.44 -8.65
N ARG A 36 7.05 1.82 -9.56
CA ARG A 36 6.54 0.72 -10.41
C ARG A 36 5.87 -0.40 -9.62
N GLN A 37 6.28 -0.63 -8.38
CA GLN A 37 5.76 -1.67 -7.50
C GLN A 37 4.38 -1.35 -6.91
N LEU A 38 3.87 -0.12 -7.09
CA LEU A 38 2.53 0.25 -6.60
C LEU A 38 1.42 -0.62 -7.18
N LYS A 39 1.59 -1.11 -8.40
CA LYS A 39 0.66 -2.07 -9.03
C LYS A 39 0.58 -3.42 -8.30
N ASP A 40 1.61 -3.75 -7.51
CA ASP A 40 1.71 -5.00 -6.76
C ASP A 40 1.20 -4.82 -5.31
N VAL A 41 0.70 -3.62 -4.97
CA VAL A 41 0.07 -3.35 -3.67
C VAL A 41 -1.36 -3.91 -3.71
N PRO A 42 -1.69 -4.92 -2.89
CA PRO A 42 -2.99 -5.56 -2.92
C PRO A 42 -4.12 -4.60 -2.58
N LEU A 43 -5.30 -4.89 -3.13
CA LEU A 43 -6.54 -4.19 -2.84
C LEU A 43 -6.42 -2.66 -2.98
N SER A 44 -5.58 -2.18 -3.90
CA SER A 44 -5.31 -0.76 -4.08
C SER A 44 -5.43 -0.36 -5.55
N ASN A 45 -6.09 0.77 -5.80
CA ASN A 45 -6.10 1.44 -7.09
C ASN A 45 -5.10 2.58 -7.07
N VAL A 46 -4.32 2.73 -8.14
CA VAL A 46 -3.50 3.91 -8.34
C VAL A 46 -4.23 4.86 -9.27
N VAL A 47 -4.37 6.11 -8.85
CA VAL A 47 -5.06 7.15 -9.61
C VAL A 47 -4.18 8.38 -9.76
N ILE A 48 -4.29 9.04 -10.91
CA ILE A 48 -3.62 10.31 -11.23
C ILE A 48 -4.66 11.37 -11.60
N SER A 49 -4.25 12.62 -11.71
CA SER A 49 -5.11 13.64 -12.32
C SER A 49 -5.21 13.46 -13.83
N LYS A 50 -6.38 13.75 -14.42
CA LYS A 50 -6.50 13.88 -15.88
C LYS A 50 -5.57 14.96 -16.47
N GLN A 51 -5.18 15.97 -15.69
CA GLN A 51 -4.27 17.04 -16.12
C GLN A 51 -2.79 16.64 -16.05
N THR A 52 -2.45 15.47 -15.49
CA THR A 52 -1.06 15.07 -15.24
C THR A 52 -0.21 15.12 -16.52
N SER A 53 -0.74 14.59 -17.63
CA SER A 53 -0.02 14.58 -18.91
C SER A 53 0.27 15.99 -19.41
N ASP A 54 -0.75 16.85 -19.40
CA ASP A 54 -0.66 18.23 -19.90
C ASP A 54 0.33 19.04 -19.07
N ILE A 55 0.24 18.95 -17.73
CA ILE A 55 1.17 19.61 -16.79
C ILE A 55 2.62 19.20 -17.07
N LEU A 56 2.88 17.90 -17.28
CA LEU A 56 4.24 17.41 -17.57
C LEU A 56 4.75 17.93 -18.91
N MET A 57 3.91 18.01 -19.93
CA MET A 57 4.29 18.50 -21.26
C MET A 57 4.53 20.02 -21.27
N ASP A 58 3.61 20.79 -20.70
CA ASP A 58 3.66 22.27 -20.69
C ASP A 58 4.87 22.81 -19.92
N HIS A 59 5.33 22.08 -18.91
CA HIS A 59 6.53 22.42 -18.13
C HIS A 59 7.80 21.70 -18.58
N ASN A 60 7.77 20.99 -19.72
CA ASN A 60 8.91 20.20 -20.24
C ASN A 60 9.48 19.22 -19.19
N ASN A 61 8.61 18.68 -18.33
CA ASN A 61 8.94 17.69 -17.30
C ASN A 61 8.53 16.26 -17.70
N TYR A 62 8.14 16.03 -18.95
CA TYR A 62 8.09 14.69 -19.52
C TYR A 62 9.51 14.23 -19.92
N PRO A 63 9.97 13.04 -19.50
CA PRO A 63 11.32 12.58 -19.83
C PRO A 63 11.40 12.01 -21.25
N TYR A 64 11.50 12.90 -22.25
CA TYR A 64 11.75 12.45 -23.62
C TYR A 64 13.04 11.64 -23.72
N TRP A 65 13.00 10.58 -24.54
CA TRP A 65 14.09 9.60 -24.68
C TRP A 65 15.48 10.24 -24.82
N ASP A 66 15.65 11.14 -25.79
CA ASP A 66 16.94 11.77 -26.07
C ASP A 66 17.39 12.68 -24.93
N SER A 67 16.46 13.40 -24.30
CA SER A 67 16.76 14.26 -23.14
C SER A 67 17.27 13.44 -21.97
N LEU A 68 16.52 12.39 -21.58
CA LEU A 68 16.89 11.54 -20.47
C LEU A 68 18.19 10.77 -20.75
N LYS A 69 18.35 10.22 -21.96
CA LYS A 69 19.60 9.55 -22.37
C LYS A 69 20.81 10.47 -22.25
N ASN A 70 20.69 11.71 -22.71
CA ASN A 70 21.77 12.69 -22.61
C ASN A 70 22.05 13.07 -21.15
N ALA A 71 21.02 13.25 -20.32
CA ALA A 71 21.18 13.50 -18.89
C ALA A 71 21.95 12.37 -18.20
N LEU A 72 21.54 11.12 -18.40
CA LEU A 72 22.21 9.93 -17.83
C LEU A 72 23.67 9.78 -18.28
N LEU A 73 23.98 10.11 -19.54
CA LEU A 73 25.36 10.10 -20.04
C LEU A 73 26.22 11.16 -19.36
N LYS A 74 25.69 12.40 -19.23
CA LYS A 74 26.43 13.52 -18.62
C LYS A 74 26.64 13.33 -17.11
N THR A 75 25.69 12.73 -16.40
CA THR A 75 25.80 12.46 -14.96
C THR A 75 26.55 11.17 -14.63
N GLY A 76 26.90 10.36 -15.63
CA GLY A 76 27.56 9.06 -15.43
C GLY A 76 26.62 7.94 -14.97
N LEU A 77 25.31 8.18 -14.93
CA LEU A 77 24.29 7.24 -14.43
C LEU A 77 23.82 6.22 -15.49
N SER A 78 24.24 6.38 -16.75
CA SER A 78 23.85 5.49 -17.87
C SER A 78 24.24 4.00 -17.69
N THR A 79 25.13 3.67 -16.76
CA THR A 79 25.50 2.27 -16.42
C THR A 79 24.49 1.59 -15.50
N PHE A 80 23.70 2.37 -14.76
CA PHE A 80 22.76 1.86 -13.75
C PHE A 80 21.31 1.98 -14.21
N TYR A 81 20.99 3.03 -14.97
CA TYR A 81 19.62 3.34 -15.38
C TYR A 81 19.47 3.28 -16.90
N GLN A 82 18.33 2.76 -17.36
CA GLN A 82 17.95 2.78 -18.77
C GLN A 82 16.78 3.76 -18.98
N PRO A 83 16.85 4.66 -19.98
CA PRO A 83 15.76 5.57 -20.29
C PRO A 83 14.41 4.85 -20.47
N ARG A 84 14.45 3.66 -21.09
CA ARG A 84 13.26 2.84 -21.33
C ARG A 84 12.50 2.48 -20.06
N ASP A 85 13.21 2.17 -18.98
CA ASP A 85 12.58 1.73 -17.74
C ASP A 85 11.88 2.90 -17.06
N ILE A 86 12.52 4.07 -17.02
CA ILE A 86 11.96 5.30 -16.43
C ILE A 86 10.73 5.76 -17.21
N ILE A 87 10.86 5.85 -18.54
CA ILE A 87 9.75 6.26 -19.43
C ILE A 87 8.60 5.26 -19.31
N GLY A 88 8.90 3.96 -19.34
CA GLY A 88 7.87 2.92 -19.24
C GLY A 88 7.10 2.95 -17.91
N VAL A 89 7.74 3.36 -16.81
CA VAL A 89 7.04 3.56 -15.53
C VAL A 89 6.12 4.77 -15.59
N ILE A 90 6.61 5.91 -16.10
CA ILE A 90 5.80 7.14 -16.19
C ILE A 90 4.62 6.94 -17.15
N GLU A 91 4.85 6.36 -18.33
CA GLU A 91 3.77 6.00 -19.26
C GLU A 91 2.76 5.04 -18.61
N GLY A 92 3.24 4.09 -17.80
CA GLY A 92 2.38 3.19 -17.03
C GLY A 92 1.46 3.93 -16.05
N PHE A 93 1.94 5.01 -15.41
CA PHE A 93 1.11 5.88 -14.58
C PHE A 93 0.15 6.74 -15.40
N LEU A 94 0.61 7.30 -16.52
CA LEU A 94 -0.22 8.13 -17.40
C LEU A 94 -1.36 7.35 -18.07
N GLN A 95 -1.26 6.02 -18.14
CA GLN A 95 -2.31 5.13 -18.61
C GLN A 95 -3.28 4.69 -17.50
N GLN A 96 -3.03 5.06 -16.24
CA GLN A 96 -3.97 4.75 -15.16
C GLN A 96 -5.24 5.60 -15.29
N PRO A 97 -6.38 5.10 -14.80
CA PRO A 97 -7.59 5.89 -14.71
C PRO A 97 -7.34 7.16 -13.90
N SER A 98 -7.95 8.26 -14.34
CA SER A 98 -7.92 9.48 -13.53
C SER A 98 -8.78 9.31 -12.27
N PHE A 99 -8.50 10.07 -11.22
CA PHE A 99 -9.40 10.11 -10.06
C PHE A 99 -10.77 10.70 -10.47
N ASP A 100 -10.80 11.65 -11.41
CA ASP A 100 -12.03 12.22 -11.97
C ASP A 100 -12.93 11.09 -12.53
N GLU A 101 -12.38 10.19 -13.35
CA GLU A 101 -13.10 9.03 -13.90
C GLU A 101 -13.42 7.97 -12.85
N THR A 102 -12.47 7.67 -11.96
CA THR A 102 -12.61 6.61 -10.94
C THR A 102 -13.75 6.91 -9.96
N PHE A 103 -13.91 8.19 -9.60
CA PHE A 103 -14.92 8.65 -8.66
C PHE A 103 -16.13 9.29 -9.33
N ASN A 104 -16.22 9.23 -10.66
CA ASN A 104 -17.27 9.89 -11.46
C ASN A 104 -17.39 11.39 -11.15
N LEU A 105 -16.29 12.03 -10.78
CA LEU A 105 -16.26 13.42 -10.32
C LEU A 105 -15.90 14.35 -11.49
N VAL A 106 -16.80 15.27 -11.81
CA VAL A 106 -16.64 16.26 -12.89
C VAL A 106 -15.99 17.53 -12.36
N ASP A 107 -16.59 18.10 -11.31
CA ASP A 107 -16.17 19.36 -10.72
C ASP A 107 -16.47 19.43 -9.21
N ILE A 108 -15.74 20.28 -8.49
CA ILE A 108 -15.95 20.55 -7.06
C ILE A 108 -15.97 22.06 -6.86
N LEU A 109 -17.09 22.58 -6.35
CA LEU A 109 -17.19 23.96 -5.89
C LEU A 109 -16.77 24.05 -4.42
N VAL A 110 -15.66 24.73 -4.17
CA VAL A 110 -15.11 24.95 -2.84
C VAL A 110 -15.09 26.43 -2.46
N ASP A 111 -15.22 26.73 -1.17
CA ASP A 111 -15.04 28.08 -0.62
C ASP A 111 -14.14 28.06 0.61
N ASN A 112 -13.37 29.14 0.79
CA ASN A 112 -12.46 29.38 1.91
C ASN A 112 -11.52 28.20 2.25
N VAL A 113 -11.09 27.41 1.25
CA VAL A 113 -10.19 26.28 1.48
C VAL A 113 -8.77 26.75 1.72
N ALA A 114 -8.22 26.35 2.87
CA ALA A 114 -6.85 26.53 3.26
C ALA A 114 -6.16 25.17 3.45
N ILE A 115 -4.93 25.06 2.94
CA ILE A 115 -4.10 23.85 3.02
C ILE A 115 -2.79 24.24 3.71
N PHE A 116 -2.41 23.52 4.76
CA PHE A 116 -1.21 23.80 5.55
C PHE A 116 -0.41 22.54 5.87
N PRO A 117 0.94 22.62 5.90
CA PRO A 117 1.76 23.77 5.55
C PRO A 117 1.82 24.00 4.03
N ASN A 118 1.88 25.25 3.57
CA ASN A 118 1.87 25.60 2.13
C ASN A 118 3.19 26.15 1.59
N ASP A 119 4.20 26.41 2.43
CA ASP A 119 5.50 26.98 2.03
C ASP A 119 6.20 26.20 0.90
N HIS A 120 5.96 24.88 0.84
CA HIS A 120 6.49 24.03 -0.22
C HIS A 120 5.86 24.27 -1.59
N LEU A 121 4.60 24.68 -1.62
CA LEU A 121 3.86 24.95 -2.85
C LEU A 121 4.33 26.23 -3.53
N GLU A 122 4.92 27.16 -2.78
CA GLU A 122 5.51 28.38 -3.35
C GLU A 122 6.75 28.08 -4.22
N ARG A 123 7.41 26.93 -4.00
CA ARG A 123 8.58 26.49 -4.77
C ARG A 123 8.21 25.78 -6.07
N ARG A 124 6.93 25.44 -6.27
CA ARG A 124 6.44 24.71 -7.44
C ARG A 124 5.88 25.69 -8.48
N PRO A 125 5.91 25.34 -9.78
CA PRO A 125 5.16 26.09 -10.78
C PRO A 125 3.65 26.10 -10.44
N PRO A 126 2.92 27.19 -10.75
CA PRO A 126 1.53 27.37 -10.32
C PRO A 126 0.60 26.18 -10.63
N MET A 127 0.71 25.58 -11.83
CA MET A 127 -0.14 24.45 -12.23
C MET A 127 0.06 23.21 -11.35
N TYR A 128 1.29 22.91 -10.92
CA TYR A 128 1.54 21.81 -9.98
C TYR A 128 0.94 22.10 -8.59
N SER A 129 0.99 23.36 -8.16
CA SER A 129 0.43 23.77 -6.87
C SER A 129 -1.09 23.76 -6.88
N GLU A 130 -1.72 24.14 -7.99
CA GLU A 130 -3.18 24.06 -8.18
C GLU A 130 -3.65 22.61 -8.21
N GLU A 131 -2.97 21.75 -8.98
CA GLU A 131 -3.34 20.34 -9.08
C GLU A 131 -3.10 19.57 -7.76
N TYR A 132 -2.02 19.89 -7.04
CA TYR A 132 -1.79 19.40 -5.68
C TYR A 132 -2.97 19.71 -4.77
N LYS A 133 -3.43 20.97 -4.76
CA LYS A 133 -4.55 21.41 -3.91
C LYS A 133 -5.83 20.67 -4.30
N LYS A 134 -6.10 20.51 -5.60
CA LYS A 134 -7.24 19.75 -6.11
C LYS A 134 -7.20 18.30 -5.60
N ILE A 135 -6.06 17.61 -5.75
CA ILE A 135 -5.90 16.22 -5.29
C ILE A 135 -6.15 16.11 -3.78
N VAL A 136 -5.57 17.01 -2.98
CA VAL A 136 -5.73 17.03 -1.51
C VAL A 136 -7.18 17.29 -1.10
N ILE A 137 -7.90 18.19 -1.77
CA ILE A 137 -9.34 18.42 -1.54
C ILE A 137 -10.15 17.17 -1.87
N VAL A 138 -9.90 16.53 -3.01
CA VAL A 138 -10.58 15.29 -3.42
C VAL A 138 -10.32 14.19 -2.39
N LEU A 139 -9.08 14.04 -1.94
CA LEU A 139 -8.70 13.09 -0.89
C LEU A 139 -9.50 13.33 0.40
N SER A 140 -9.60 14.58 0.86
CA SER A 140 -10.38 14.91 2.05
C SER A 140 -11.87 14.67 1.87
N LEU A 141 -12.44 15.01 0.70
CA LEU A 141 -13.81 14.65 0.36
C LEU A 141 -14.03 13.13 0.46
N MET A 142 -13.11 12.33 -0.10
CA MET A 142 -13.19 10.86 -0.04
C MET A 142 -13.15 10.36 1.40
N ASN A 143 -12.23 10.88 2.22
CA ASN A 143 -12.07 10.49 3.62
C ASN A 143 -13.34 10.79 4.45
N ILE A 144 -13.95 11.94 4.24
CA ILE A 144 -15.13 12.40 5.00
C ILE A 144 -16.40 11.67 4.57
N THR A 145 -16.58 11.44 3.26
CA THR A 145 -17.89 11.06 2.71
C THR A 145 -17.92 9.65 2.13
N LEU A 146 -16.99 9.31 1.24
CA LEU A 146 -17.10 8.14 0.36
C LEU A 146 -16.37 6.88 0.87
N ASN A 147 -15.50 7.01 1.88
CA ASN A 147 -14.62 5.93 2.35
C ASN A 147 -14.99 5.37 3.73
N LYS A 148 -16.23 4.91 3.94
CA LYS A 148 -16.52 4.03 5.09
C LYS A 148 -15.75 2.70 4.94
N GLY A 149 -14.56 2.62 5.52
CA GLY A 149 -13.72 1.42 5.58
C GLY A 149 -12.64 1.28 4.50
N LYS A 150 -12.45 2.27 3.63
CA LYS A 150 -11.36 2.30 2.62
C LYS A 150 -10.33 3.35 3.01
N GLN A 151 -9.06 3.12 2.66
CA GLN A 151 -8.00 4.10 2.92
C GLN A 151 -7.54 4.77 1.63
N SER A 152 -7.21 6.06 1.74
CA SER A 152 -6.60 6.83 0.68
C SER A 152 -5.21 7.28 1.09
N TYR A 153 -4.27 7.22 0.16
CA TYR A 153 -2.88 7.59 0.37
C TYR A 153 -2.46 8.61 -0.68
N PHE A 154 -1.62 9.56 -0.28
CA PHE A 154 -1.12 10.59 -1.17
C PHE A 154 0.38 10.42 -1.38
N VAL A 155 0.80 10.25 -2.62
CA VAL A 155 2.22 10.14 -2.99
C VAL A 155 2.65 11.44 -3.66
N THR A 156 3.59 12.11 -3.03
CA THR A 156 4.19 13.36 -3.54
C THR A 156 5.70 13.31 -3.39
N ARG A 157 6.43 14.12 -4.15
CA ARG A 157 7.88 14.28 -4.00
C ARG A 157 8.27 15.20 -2.85
N ASP A 158 7.33 15.95 -2.27
CA ASP A 158 7.62 16.86 -1.16
C ASP A 158 7.55 16.18 0.21
N SER A 159 8.50 16.53 1.09
CA SER A 159 8.73 15.89 2.40
C SER A 159 7.71 16.24 3.49
N ILE A 160 6.55 16.81 3.15
CA ILE A 160 5.55 17.20 4.13
C ILE A 160 4.63 16.03 4.42
N LYS A 161 4.82 15.44 5.59
CA LYS A 161 4.10 14.23 5.98
C LYS A 161 2.64 14.47 6.32
N GLU A 162 2.32 15.60 6.95
CA GLU A 162 0.97 15.91 7.42
C GLU A 162 0.47 17.19 6.74
N ILE A 163 -0.68 17.09 6.08
CA ILE A 163 -1.30 18.17 5.31
C ILE A 163 -2.69 18.39 5.90
N MET A 164 -2.86 19.50 6.62
CA MET A 164 -4.15 19.93 7.15
C MET A 164 -4.94 20.64 6.06
N VAL A 165 -6.22 20.28 5.95
CA VAL A 165 -7.17 20.84 4.99
C VAL A 165 -8.37 21.37 5.75
N GLN A 166 -8.66 22.66 5.58
CA GLN A 166 -9.78 23.32 6.24
C GLN A 166 -10.57 24.14 5.23
N GLY A 167 -11.90 24.07 5.25
CA GLY A 167 -12.75 24.85 4.36
C GLY A 167 -14.13 24.22 4.17
N GLU A 168 -14.83 24.61 3.10
CA GLU A 168 -16.17 24.09 2.80
C GLU A 168 -16.28 23.66 1.33
N ILE A 169 -16.96 22.53 1.10
CA ILE A 169 -17.38 22.09 -0.23
C ILE A 169 -18.87 22.39 -0.35
N HIS A 170 -19.23 23.23 -1.31
CA HIS A 170 -20.61 23.65 -1.52
C HIS A 170 -21.37 22.73 -2.47
N GLU A 171 -20.66 22.17 -3.46
CA GLU A 171 -21.27 21.34 -4.49
C GLU A 171 -20.22 20.41 -5.11
N CYS A 172 -20.64 19.22 -5.53
CA CYS A 172 -19.85 18.33 -6.38
C CYS A 172 -20.70 17.91 -7.57
N GLU A 173 -20.16 18.05 -8.77
CA GLU A 173 -20.79 17.56 -9.99
C GLU A 173 -20.27 16.15 -10.29
N PHE A 174 -21.19 15.22 -10.56
CA PHE A 174 -20.86 13.83 -10.90
C PHE A 174 -21.36 13.47 -12.30
N THR A 175 -20.65 12.57 -13.00
CA THR A 175 -21.02 12.13 -14.36
C THR A 175 -22.27 11.24 -14.40
N ASN A 176 -22.60 10.57 -13.29
CA ASN A 176 -23.77 9.70 -13.18
C ASN A 176 -24.80 10.33 -12.24
N ASP A 177 -26.09 10.23 -12.56
CA ASP A 177 -27.22 10.61 -11.68
C ASP A 177 -27.34 9.73 -10.41
N GLU A 178 -26.35 8.86 -10.13
CA GLU A 178 -26.24 8.20 -8.83
C GLU A 178 -25.89 9.27 -7.80
N SER A 179 -26.94 9.83 -7.19
CA SER A 179 -26.81 10.82 -6.14
C SER A 179 -26.04 10.20 -4.99
N PHE A 180 -24.78 10.60 -4.82
CA PHE A 180 -24.20 10.56 -3.49
C PHE A 180 -25.09 11.46 -2.63
N ASP A 181 -25.76 10.89 -1.64
CA ASP A 181 -26.62 11.62 -0.70
C ASP A 181 -25.71 12.42 0.24
N LEU A 182 -25.15 13.49 -0.30
CA LEU A 182 -24.22 14.38 0.38
C LEU A 182 -24.99 15.60 0.89
N GLU A 183 -24.91 15.82 2.19
CA GLU A 183 -25.45 17.02 2.81
C GLU A 183 -24.45 18.17 2.66
N TYR A 184 -24.81 19.16 1.85
CA TYR A 184 -23.99 20.36 1.62
C TYR A 184 -24.41 21.52 2.54
N PRO A 185 -23.48 22.41 2.94
CA PRO A 185 -22.04 22.34 2.65
C PRO A 185 -21.33 21.27 3.49
N ILE A 186 -20.36 20.58 2.89
CA ILE A 186 -19.51 19.63 3.59
C ILE A 186 -18.35 20.42 4.21
N LYS A 187 -18.30 20.45 5.54
CA LYS A 187 -17.16 21.05 6.24
C LYS A 187 -15.95 20.13 6.14
N ILE A 188 -14.84 20.68 5.70
CA ILE A 188 -13.54 20.02 5.70
C ILE A 188 -12.76 20.49 6.94
N ASP A 189 -12.38 19.54 7.78
CA ASP A 189 -11.36 19.67 8.83
C ASP A 189 -10.67 18.30 8.91
N ASP A 190 -9.73 18.08 7.98
CA ASP A 190 -9.11 16.78 7.74
C ASP A 190 -7.58 16.89 7.69
N THR A 191 -6.92 15.77 7.95
CA THR A 191 -5.47 15.62 7.84
C THR A 191 -5.15 14.53 6.82
N VAL A 192 -4.56 14.94 5.71
CA VAL A 192 -4.05 14.05 4.67
C VAL A 192 -2.59 13.74 4.95
N TYR A 193 -2.23 12.45 4.88
CA TYR A 193 -0.85 12.00 5.03
C TYR A 193 -0.21 11.79 3.66
N SER A 194 0.99 12.35 3.48
CA SER A 194 1.76 12.21 2.25
C SER A 194 2.99 11.30 2.44
N TYR A 195 3.40 10.65 1.35
CA TYR A 195 4.50 9.70 1.31
C TYR A 195 5.44 10.04 0.15
N THR A 196 6.74 10.15 0.46
CA THR A 196 7.78 10.43 -0.55
C THR A 196 8.54 9.19 -1.01
N HIS A 197 8.41 8.09 -0.27
CA HIS A 197 9.07 6.82 -0.56
C HIS A 197 8.10 5.63 -0.47
N LEU A 198 8.33 4.61 -1.30
CA LEU A 198 7.52 3.40 -1.32
C LEU A 198 7.50 2.67 0.03
N SER A 199 8.65 2.59 0.71
CA SER A 199 8.76 1.94 2.01
C SER A 199 7.88 2.62 3.07
N GLU A 200 7.82 3.94 3.06
CA GLU A 200 6.95 4.72 3.94
C GLU A 200 5.49 4.44 3.64
N LEU A 201 5.09 4.45 2.36
CA LEU A 201 3.73 4.10 1.97
C LEU A 201 3.37 2.68 2.45
N ILE A 202 4.21 1.69 2.10
CA ILE A 202 3.99 0.28 2.47
C ILE A 202 3.80 0.12 3.97
N THR A 203 4.66 0.74 4.78
CA THR A 203 4.58 0.65 6.26
C THR A 203 3.33 1.29 6.86
N ASN A 204 2.69 2.22 6.16
CA ASN A 204 1.49 2.90 6.62
C ASN A 204 0.18 2.32 6.07
N ILE A 205 0.22 1.35 5.16
CA ILE A 205 -1.00 0.67 4.70
C ILE A 205 -1.63 -0.12 5.85
N ASN A 206 -2.91 0.12 6.12
CA ASN A 206 -3.64 -0.65 7.13
C ASN A 206 -4.05 -2.02 6.57
N VAL A 207 -3.14 -2.99 6.71
CA VAL A 207 -3.40 -4.37 6.28
C VAL A 207 -4.59 -4.97 7.02
N VAL A 208 -4.82 -4.60 8.27
CA VAL A 208 -5.94 -5.13 9.08
C VAL A 208 -7.29 -4.71 8.50
N LYS A 209 -7.46 -3.43 8.17
CA LYS A 209 -8.68 -2.95 7.50
C LYS A 209 -8.80 -3.49 6.08
N SER A 210 -7.68 -3.67 5.38
CA SER A 210 -7.71 -4.29 4.06
C SER A 210 -8.11 -5.77 4.13
N TRP A 211 -7.72 -6.49 5.19
CA TRP A 211 -8.09 -7.88 5.47
C TRP A 211 -9.59 -8.03 5.73
N GLU A 212 -10.20 -7.10 6.46
CA GLU A 212 -11.66 -7.07 6.68
C GLU A 212 -12.46 -7.00 5.36
N ASN A 213 -11.87 -6.38 4.33
CA ASN A 213 -12.48 -6.16 3.03
C ASN A 213 -12.08 -7.18 1.95
N ALA A 214 -11.13 -8.07 2.24
CA ALA A 214 -10.70 -9.10 1.30
C ALA A 214 -11.82 -10.14 1.11
N THR A 215 -11.90 -10.69 -0.08
CA THR A 215 -12.96 -11.64 -0.49
C THR A 215 -12.41 -12.90 -1.15
N THR A 216 -11.19 -12.85 -1.66
CA THR A 216 -10.54 -13.96 -2.36
C THR A 216 -9.30 -14.46 -1.64
N ILE A 217 -8.94 -15.72 -1.88
CA ILE A 217 -7.72 -16.33 -1.32
C ILE A 217 -6.46 -15.56 -1.74
N THR A 218 -6.43 -15.09 -2.98
CA THR A 218 -5.32 -14.29 -3.53
C THR A 218 -5.15 -12.98 -2.75
N GLU A 219 -6.23 -12.25 -2.49
CA GLU A 219 -6.18 -11.01 -1.70
C GLU A 219 -5.63 -11.25 -0.28
N TYR A 220 -6.11 -12.28 0.42
CA TYR A 220 -5.57 -12.64 1.74
C TYR A 220 -4.08 -13.00 1.68
N TYR A 221 -3.66 -13.69 0.62
CA TYR A 221 -2.26 -14.09 0.44
C TYR A 221 -1.36 -12.88 0.21
N GLU A 222 -1.78 -11.97 -0.67
CA GLU A 222 -1.05 -10.75 -0.96
C GLU A 222 -1.02 -9.81 0.25
N LEU A 223 -2.11 -9.71 1.01
CA LEU A 223 -2.14 -8.93 2.26
C LEU A 223 -1.20 -9.49 3.33
N MET A 224 -1.12 -10.82 3.46
CA MET A 224 -0.14 -11.45 4.35
C MET A 224 1.29 -11.12 3.90
N ASN A 225 1.58 -11.19 2.60
CA ASN A 225 2.87 -10.77 2.06
C ASN A 225 3.16 -9.29 2.30
N LEU A 226 2.17 -8.42 2.15
CA LEU A 226 2.30 -7.00 2.46
C LEU A 226 2.64 -6.80 3.94
N PHE A 227 1.94 -7.49 4.86
CA PHE A 227 2.25 -7.43 6.29
C PHE A 227 3.66 -7.94 6.62
N ILE A 228 4.12 -9.00 5.94
CA ILE A 228 5.49 -9.49 6.08
C ILE A 228 6.50 -8.43 5.59
N LYS A 229 6.26 -7.79 4.45
CA LYS A 229 7.09 -6.68 3.95
C LYS A 229 7.15 -5.54 4.96
N GLN A 230 6.01 -5.14 5.55
CA GLN A 230 5.98 -4.12 6.60
C GLN A 230 6.91 -4.48 7.77
N ARG A 231 6.92 -5.76 8.19
CA ARG A 231 7.78 -6.23 9.27
C ARG A 231 9.26 -6.26 8.90
N LEU A 232 9.59 -6.66 7.67
CA LEU A 232 10.97 -6.65 7.17
C LEU A 232 11.52 -5.23 7.11
N ILE A 233 10.76 -4.28 6.54
CA ILE A 233 11.11 -2.85 6.51
C ILE A 233 11.31 -2.32 7.94
N SER A 234 10.37 -2.61 8.85
CA SER A 234 10.47 -2.16 10.25
C SER A 234 11.69 -2.74 11.00
N SER A 235 12.22 -3.86 10.51
CA SER A 235 13.41 -4.53 11.05
C SER A 235 14.68 -4.20 10.28
N ASN A 236 14.61 -3.32 9.28
CA ASN A 236 15.68 -2.97 8.35
C ASN A 236 16.28 -4.19 7.63
N LEU A 237 15.42 -5.16 7.27
CA LEU A 237 15.75 -6.35 6.51
C LEU A 237 15.29 -6.21 5.05
N ASP A 238 15.90 -6.98 4.14
CA ASP A 238 15.57 -6.94 2.72
C ASP A 238 14.17 -7.50 2.46
N ILE A 239 13.34 -6.70 1.78
CA ILE A 239 11.98 -7.05 1.37
C ILE A 239 11.93 -8.11 0.27
N SER A 240 13.05 -8.37 -0.41
CA SER A 240 13.16 -9.41 -1.42
C SER A 240 13.27 -10.83 -0.84
N GLU A 241 13.50 -10.95 0.46
CA GLU A 241 13.80 -12.21 1.16
C GLU A 241 12.56 -12.87 1.79
N ILE A 242 11.34 -12.61 1.30
CA ILE A 242 10.14 -13.28 1.84
C ILE A 242 10.28 -14.79 1.64
N PRO A 243 10.31 -15.60 2.72
CA PRO A 243 10.41 -17.05 2.59
C PRO A 243 9.20 -17.60 1.85
N ASN A 244 9.38 -18.70 1.12
CA ASN A 244 8.25 -19.40 0.51
C ASN A 244 7.28 -19.89 1.60
N TRP A 245 5.97 -19.70 1.39
CA TRP A 245 4.91 -20.16 2.27
C TRP A 245 3.59 -20.29 1.51
N ARG A 246 2.63 -21.01 2.08
CA ARG A 246 1.28 -21.13 1.51
C ARG A 246 0.18 -21.25 2.57
N PHE A 247 -1.05 -20.96 2.19
CA PHE A 247 -2.22 -21.41 2.93
C PHE A 247 -2.50 -22.88 2.61
N GLY A 248 -2.82 -23.65 3.64
CA GLY A 248 -3.51 -24.93 3.53
C GLY A 248 -4.97 -24.72 3.18
N HIS A 249 -5.62 -25.76 2.67
CA HIS A 249 -6.98 -25.67 2.11
C HIS A 249 -8.05 -25.19 3.11
N HIS A 250 -7.86 -25.44 4.40
CA HIS A 250 -8.84 -25.12 5.45
C HIS A 250 -8.51 -23.86 6.25
N PHE A 251 -7.36 -23.25 6.02
CA PHE A 251 -6.87 -22.16 6.87
C PHE A 251 -7.83 -20.98 6.89
N LEU A 252 -8.19 -20.48 5.72
CA LEU A 252 -9.06 -19.31 5.60
C LEU A 252 -10.49 -19.60 6.10
N ASP A 253 -10.98 -20.83 5.96
CA ASP A 253 -12.31 -21.21 6.46
C ASP A 253 -12.33 -21.25 7.99
N THR A 254 -11.33 -21.87 8.63
CA THR A 254 -11.24 -21.89 10.10
C THR A 254 -11.03 -20.50 10.70
N CYS A 255 -10.26 -19.63 10.04
CA CYS A 255 -10.16 -18.21 10.40
C CYS A 255 -11.54 -17.53 10.38
N ARG A 256 -12.34 -17.78 9.34
CA ARG A 256 -13.69 -17.19 9.20
C ARG A 256 -14.62 -17.66 10.30
N GLU A 257 -14.65 -18.97 10.56
CA GLU A 257 -15.49 -19.59 11.59
C GLU A 257 -15.21 -19.05 13.00
N LEU A 258 -13.95 -18.69 13.29
CA LEU A 258 -13.52 -18.19 14.60
C LEU A 258 -13.49 -16.66 14.70
N GLY A 259 -13.98 -15.95 13.68
CA GLY A 259 -14.16 -14.49 13.71
C GLY A 259 -12.92 -13.66 13.33
N PHE A 260 -11.86 -14.27 12.78
CA PHE A 260 -10.63 -13.60 12.36
C PHE A 260 -10.77 -12.77 11.05
N TYR A 261 -12.00 -12.49 10.62
CA TYR A 261 -12.30 -11.70 9.43
C TYR A 261 -12.83 -10.31 9.77
N HIS A 262 -13.34 -10.11 10.98
CA HIS A 262 -14.11 -8.90 11.32
C HIS A 262 -13.64 -8.24 12.61
N GLU A 263 -12.95 -8.97 13.49
CA GLU A 263 -12.44 -8.42 14.75
C GLU A 263 -10.99 -7.94 14.57
N GLU A 264 -10.79 -6.62 14.58
CA GLU A 264 -9.50 -5.97 14.36
C GLU A 264 -8.38 -6.50 15.28
N SER A 265 -8.68 -6.74 16.56
CA SER A 265 -7.73 -7.30 17.52
C SER A 265 -7.28 -8.71 17.13
N LYS A 266 -8.22 -9.58 16.74
CA LYS A 266 -7.96 -10.94 16.28
C LYS A 266 -7.17 -10.96 14.97
N ILE A 267 -7.52 -10.10 14.02
CA ILE A 267 -6.77 -10.00 12.75
C ILE A 267 -5.32 -9.61 13.04
N LYS A 268 -5.08 -8.64 13.92
CA LYS A 268 -3.72 -8.23 14.32
C LYS A 268 -2.91 -9.38 14.90
N THR A 269 -3.48 -10.16 15.83
CA THR A 269 -2.77 -11.29 16.44
C THR A 269 -2.54 -12.42 15.44
N LEU A 270 -3.51 -12.70 14.56
CA LEU A 270 -3.36 -13.69 13.47
C LEU A 270 -2.23 -13.32 12.51
N LEU A 271 -2.27 -12.11 11.95
CA LEU A 271 -1.26 -11.62 11.00
C LEU A 271 0.14 -11.68 11.63
N ARG A 272 0.25 -11.26 12.90
CA ARG A 272 1.51 -11.34 13.65
C ARG A 272 2.00 -12.78 13.78
N SER A 273 1.15 -13.70 14.25
CA SER A 273 1.54 -15.10 14.47
C SER A 273 1.89 -15.81 13.16
N CYS A 274 1.17 -15.52 12.07
CA CYS A 274 1.51 -16.03 10.74
C CYS A 274 2.85 -15.51 10.25
N ALA A 275 3.09 -14.20 10.34
CA ALA A 275 4.35 -13.60 9.92
C ALA A 275 5.54 -14.08 10.78
N ASP A 276 5.35 -14.25 12.09
CA ASP A 276 6.36 -14.87 12.96
C ASP A 276 6.66 -16.32 12.52
N THR A 277 5.68 -17.05 11.96
CA THR A 277 5.87 -18.43 11.48
C THR A 277 6.65 -18.44 10.19
N ILE A 278 6.26 -17.58 9.26
CA ILE A 278 6.86 -17.48 7.93
C ILE A 278 8.31 -16.98 8.04
N LEU A 279 8.56 -15.97 8.87
CA LEU A 279 9.89 -15.41 9.09
C LEU A 279 10.76 -16.21 10.07
N ASN A 280 10.20 -17.27 10.69
CA ASN A 280 10.87 -18.05 11.72
C ASN A 280 11.41 -17.19 12.88
N GLN A 281 10.59 -16.25 13.35
CA GLN A 281 10.90 -15.30 14.43
C GLN A 281 10.04 -15.59 15.67
N ASN A 282 10.44 -15.11 16.85
CA ASN A 282 9.65 -15.17 18.10
C ASN A 282 9.10 -16.59 18.42
N LEU A 283 9.99 -17.58 18.42
CA LEU A 283 9.62 -19.01 18.53
C LEU A 283 9.26 -19.46 19.96
N THR A 284 9.24 -18.56 20.94
CA THR A 284 8.94 -18.90 22.35
C THR A 284 7.55 -19.52 22.53
N ASN A 285 6.60 -19.15 21.67
CA ASN A 285 5.21 -19.62 21.70
C ASN A 285 4.96 -20.68 20.63
N THR A 286 5.99 -21.42 20.20
CA THR A 286 5.90 -22.43 19.15
C THR A 286 6.20 -23.81 19.72
N HIS A 287 5.31 -24.75 19.47
CA HIS A 287 5.34 -26.08 20.05
C HIS A 287 5.10 -27.14 18.97
N ALA A 288 5.69 -28.31 19.14
CA ALA A 288 5.35 -29.46 18.31
C ALA A 288 3.87 -29.82 18.54
N LEU A 289 3.09 -29.95 17.47
CA LEU A 289 1.71 -30.45 17.56
C LEU A 289 1.78 -31.98 17.70
N ARG A 290 1.23 -32.50 18.78
CA ARG A 290 1.29 -33.93 19.15
C ARG A 290 -0.06 -34.60 18.94
N LYS A 291 -0.09 -35.94 18.84
CA LYS A 291 -1.34 -36.69 18.63
C LYS A 291 -2.33 -36.54 19.79
N ASP A 292 -1.83 -36.24 20.98
CA ASP A 292 -2.61 -35.99 22.19
C ASP A 292 -1.81 -35.06 23.13
N GLU A 293 -2.45 -34.63 24.23
CA GLU A 293 -1.89 -33.67 25.19
C GLU A 293 -0.74 -34.24 26.06
N SER A 294 -0.47 -35.55 26.00
CA SER A 294 0.54 -36.17 26.86
C SER A 294 1.96 -35.80 26.42
N GLY A 295 2.83 -35.57 27.41
CA GLY A 295 4.23 -35.16 27.17
C GLY A 295 5.07 -36.16 26.38
N ASN A 296 4.63 -37.43 26.30
CA ASN A 296 5.29 -38.49 25.53
C ASN A 296 4.63 -38.76 24.18
N SER A 297 3.54 -38.06 23.84
CA SER A 297 2.86 -38.26 22.56
C SER A 297 3.74 -37.83 21.39
N PRO A 298 3.86 -38.64 20.33
CA PRO A 298 4.66 -38.28 19.18
C PRO A 298 4.08 -37.05 18.47
N GLN A 299 4.97 -36.28 17.85
CA GLN A 299 4.58 -35.19 16.95
C GLN A 299 3.77 -35.75 15.78
N VAL A 300 2.73 -35.03 15.37
CA VAL A 300 1.94 -35.36 14.17
C VAL A 300 2.80 -35.12 12.93
N THR A 301 2.76 -36.06 11.99
CA THR A 301 3.54 -36.01 10.75
C THR A 301 2.66 -36.33 9.55
N ARG A 302 2.86 -35.62 8.45
CA ARG A 302 2.30 -35.90 7.12
C ARG A 302 3.46 -36.22 6.20
N GLU A 303 3.68 -37.50 5.92
CA GLU A 303 4.90 -37.98 5.25
C GLU A 303 6.19 -37.50 5.95
N LYS A 304 6.91 -36.54 5.33
CA LYS A 304 8.13 -35.91 5.87
C LYS A 304 7.85 -34.59 6.58
N ASP A 305 6.65 -34.04 6.42
CA ASP A 305 6.26 -32.77 7.02
C ASP A 305 5.93 -32.96 8.50
N LYS A 306 6.29 -31.96 9.30
CA LYS A 306 6.07 -31.97 10.76
C LYS A 306 5.01 -30.94 11.14
N ALA A 307 4.04 -31.32 11.95
CA ALA A 307 3.02 -30.41 12.43
C ALA A 307 3.51 -29.59 13.62
N TRP A 308 3.23 -28.30 13.59
CA TRP A 308 3.53 -27.36 14.65
C TRP A 308 2.28 -26.60 15.03
N ARG A 309 2.24 -26.15 16.29
CA ARG A 309 1.25 -25.21 16.79
C ARG A 309 1.95 -23.98 17.35
N ARG A 310 1.36 -22.82 17.14
CA ARG A 310 1.80 -21.55 17.72
C ARG A 310 0.63 -20.85 18.40
N ASP A 311 0.89 -20.25 19.55
CA ASP A 311 -0.13 -19.45 20.23
C ASP A 311 -0.40 -18.16 19.44
N ILE A 312 -1.68 -17.91 19.14
CA ILE A 312 -2.13 -16.62 18.61
C ILE A 312 -2.44 -15.68 19.78
N ASP A 313 -3.15 -16.20 20.76
CA ASP A 313 -3.45 -15.61 22.06
C ASP A 313 -3.76 -16.74 23.07
N TYR A 314 -4.45 -16.42 24.16
CA TYR A 314 -4.82 -17.41 25.19
C TYR A 314 -5.95 -18.37 24.76
N GLU A 315 -6.69 -18.04 23.70
CA GLU A 315 -7.88 -18.78 23.25
C GLU A 315 -7.61 -19.60 21.98
N TYR A 316 -6.67 -19.15 21.14
CA TYR A 316 -6.47 -19.71 19.81
C TYR A 316 -5.02 -20.11 19.50
N HIS A 317 -4.87 -21.17 18.72
CA HIS A 317 -3.60 -21.62 18.16
C HIS A 317 -3.64 -21.61 16.63
N LEU A 318 -2.49 -21.28 16.04
CA LEU A 318 -2.17 -21.50 14.63
C LEU A 318 -1.54 -22.87 14.47
N HIS A 319 -2.19 -23.78 13.74
CA HIS A 319 -1.63 -25.06 13.31
C HIS A 319 -1.02 -24.92 11.92
N TYR A 320 0.20 -25.44 11.73
CA TYR A 320 0.89 -25.38 10.44
C TYR A 320 1.79 -26.59 10.20
N TRP A 321 1.99 -26.93 8.94
CA TRP A 321 2.95 -27.93 8.51
C TRP A 321 4.28 -27.26 8.16
N GLN A 322 5.37 -27.74 8.74
CA GLN A 322 6.71 -27.39 8.28
C GLN A 322 7.09 -28.31 7.12
N THR A 323 7.05 -27.78 5.90
CA THR A 323 7.41 -28.50 4.67
C THR A 323 8.84 -28.17 4.23
N SER A 324 9.34 -28.88 3.21
CA SER A 324 10.64 -28.57 2.59
C SER A 324 10.66 -27.20 1.89
N ASN A 325 9.49 -26.69 1.49
CA ASN A 325 9.35 -25.44 0.74
C ASN A 325 8.95 -24.27 1.66
N GLY A 326 8.93 -24.47 2.97
CA GLY A 326 8.49 -23.48 3.94
C GLY A 326 7.17 -23.86 4.64
N PRO A 327 6.63 -22.98 5.51
CA PRO A 327 5.45 -23.28 6.27
C PRO A 327 4.18 -23.27 5.41
N GLU A 328 3.32 -24.24 5.66
CA GLU A 328 1.93 -24.27 5.19
C GLU A 328 1.02 -24.01 6.39
N LEU A 329 0.39 -22.83 6.41
CA LEU A 329 -0.56 -22.44 7.45
C LEU A 329 -1.82 -23.27 7.30
N ALA A 330 -2.10 -24.20 8.20
CA ALA A 330 -3.11 -25.25 7.99
C ALA A 330 -4.49 -24.88 8.53
N ALA A 331 -4.56 -24.39 9.77
CA ALA A 331 -5.80 -24.02 10.44
C ALA A 331 -5.56 -23.08 11.63
N VAL A 332 -6.58 -22.32 11.99
CA VAL A 332 -6.71 -21.69 13.32
C VAL A 332 -7.70 -22.50 14.13
N VAL A 333 -7.34 -22.84 15.37
CA VAL A 333 -8.17 -23.68 16.23
C VAL A 333 -8.25 -23.09 17.64
N VAL A 334 -9.30 -23.47 18.38
CA VAL A 334 -9.40 -23.17 19.82
C VAL A 334 -8.35 -23.94 20.62
N HIS A 335 -7.99 -23.42 21.79
CA HIS A 335 -7.06 -24.05 22.71
C HIS A 335 -7.48 -25.51 22.99
N ASN A 336 -6.50 -26.41 23.13
CA ASN A 336 -6.63 -27.87 23.31
C ASN A 336 -7.15 -28.66 22.10
N ASN A 337 -7.53 -28.01 20.99
CA ASN A 337 -7.72 -28.75 19.75
C ASN A 337 -6.34 -29.21 19.24
N MET A 338 -6.17 -30.52 19.04
CA MET A 338 -4.93 -31.14 18.56
C MET A 338 -5.02 -31.60 17.10
N ASP A 339 -6.15 -31.37 16.44
CA ASP A 339 -6.40 -31.76 15.06
C ASP A 339 -5.74 -30.78 14.09
N ILE A 340 -5.17 -31.31 13.02
CA ILE A 340 -4.60 -30.52 11.92
C ILE A 340 -5.09 -31.10 10.60
N PRO A 341 -5.65 -30.29 9.69
CA PRO A 341 -6.03 -30.75 8.37
C PRO A 341 -4.83 -31.29 7.59
N ALA A 342 -5.08 -32.34 6.81
CA ALA A 342 -4.07 -33.02 6.00
C ALA A 342 -3.64 -32.19 4.79
#